data_AF-A0A4Y6UT52-F1
#
_entry.id   AF-A0A4Y6UT52-F1
#
_cell.length_a   1.000
_cell.length_b   1.000
_cell.length_c   1.000
_cell.angle_alpha   90.00
_cell.angle_beta   90.00
_cell.angle_gamma   90.00
#
_symmetry.space_group_name_H-M   'P 1'
#
loop_
_entity.id
_entity.type
_entity.pdbx_description
1 polymer ?
#
loop_
_entity_poly.entity_id
_entity_poly.type
_entity_poly.pdbx_seq_one_letter_code
_entity_poly.pdbx_strand_id
1 'polypeptide(L)'
;MLDKKRTTIARLSEAYKVKRTVSRGNINELELTLPLFVTKHLNMRRVKNEHIDMVKERFLIRFEHGEETEYYVVYKKNKVMDDSDYVTISCYGLGYQLSNQSVKDYNAISYSLSQIGNDLLQNTGWRLGYVDAQFDLKYRSFEFSGSILAGMNQIAETFTALIIWDTVNRTINFYDPELYGLNKGFKTKMGKLMKSVQQELNLDEMCTRLKLFGKDGMSIQAVNPTGSNYIEDFSYFMYPFEQDVQGNVIRHSYYMEDDLCIALNRYKKLVQSNTPTFSSPLLSSLLFSSLLFSSRSA
;
A
#
# COMPACT_ATOMS: atom_id res chain seq x y z
N MET A 1 -16.93 11.62 -21.44
CA MET A 1 -16.07 10.74 -22.25
C MET A 1 -15.10 11.60 -23.04
N LEU A 2 -13.84 11.19 -23.08
CA LEU A 2 -12.78 11.88 -23.80
C LEU A 2 -12.00 10.92 -24.69
N ASP A 3 -11.37 11.47 -25.72
CA ASP A 3 -10.43 10.75 -26.56
C ASP A 3 -9.09 10.53 -25.80
N LYS A 4 -8.12 9.90 -26.49
CA LYS A 4 -6.78 9.70 -25.94
C LYS A 4 -6.02 11.01 -25.65
N LYS A 5 -6.40 12.12 -26.30
CA LYS A 5 -5.84 13.45 -26.13
C LYS A 5 -6.55 14.28 -25.06
N ARG A 6 -7.51 13.69 -24.32
CA ARG A 6 -8.37 14.36 -23.32
C ARG A 6 -9.28 15.43 -23.91
N THR A 7 -9.64 15.32 -25.17
CA THR A 7 -10.68 16.15 -25.80
C THR A 7 -12.04 15.57 -25.45
N THR A 8 -12.94 16.39 -24.90
CA THR A 8 -14.31 15.96 -24.59
C THR A 8 -15.02 15.58 -25.89
N ILE A 9 -15.46 14.33 -26.01
CA ILE A 9 -16.23 13.85 -27.18
C ILE A 9 -17.72 13.78 -26.86
N ALA A 10 -18.08 13.40 -25.62
CA ALA A 10 -19.48 13.27 -25.21
C ALA A 10 -19.66 13.40 -23.69
N ARG A 11 -20.85 13.83 -23.27
CA ARG A 11 -21.31 13.74 -21.88
C ARG A 11 -22.30 12.59 -21.75
N LEU A 12 -22.00 11.64 -20.87
CA LEU A 12 -22.81 10.42 -20.67
C LEU A 12 -23.92 10.70 -19.65
N SER A 13 -24.86 11.58 -19.99
CA SER A 13 -25.95 12.01 -19.09
C SER A 13 -26.94 10.90 -18.73
N GLU A 14 -27.04 9.88 -19.57
CA GLU A 14 -27.92 8.73 -19.40
C GLU A 14 -27.31 7.60 -18.56
N ALA A 15 -26.05 7.76 -18.12
CA ALA A 15 -25.38 6.76 -17.30
C ALA A 15 -26.04 6.64 -15.92
N TYR A 16 -26.20 5.40 -15.46
CA TYR A 16 -26.76 5.08 -14.15
C TYR A 16 -25.97 3.98 -13.45
N LYS A 17 -26.28 3.72 -12.17
CA LYS A 17 -25.52 2.79 -11.30
C LYS A 17 -24.01 3.10 -11.32
N VAL A 18 -23.66 4.38 -11.24
CA VAL A 18 -22.26 4.81 -11.22
C VAL A 18 -21.67 4.45 -9.85
N LYS A 19 -20.65 3.60 -9.85
CA LYS A 19 -19.96 3.12 -8.66
C LYS A 19 -18.47 3.41 -8.79
N ARG A 20 -17.93 4.19 -7.85
CA ARG A 20 -16.48 4.42 -7.70
C ARG A 20 -15.97 3.58 -6.53
N THR A 21 -14.93 2.78 -6.78
CA THR A 21 -14.21 2.06 -5.73
C THR A 21 -12.87 2.75 -5.54
N VAL A 22 -12.70 3.41 -4.39
CA VAL A 22 -11.42 4.05 -4.03
C VAL A 22 -10.58 3.03 -3.27
N SER A 23 -9.35 2.84 -3.71
CA SER A 23 -8.43 1.89 -3.10
C SER A 23 -7.29 2.63 -2.40
N ARG A 24 -6.73 2.04 -1.34
CA ARG A 24 -5.59 2.60 -0.62
C ARG A 24 -4.31 2.20 -1.35
N GLY A 25 -3.65 3.15 -2.02
CA GLY A 25 -2.40 2.91 -2.77
C GLY A 25 -2.60 2.31 -4.17
N ASN A 26 -3.58 1.42 -4.32
CA ASN A 26 -3.87 0.78 -5.60
C ASN A 26 -4.60 1.70 -6.58
N ILE A 27 -4.87 1.18 -7.78
CA ILE A 27 -5.63 1.89 -8.81
C ILE A 27 -7.12 1.88 -8.46
N ASN A 28 -7.72 3.07 -8.44
CA ASN A 28 -9.17 3.22 -8.27
C ASN A 28 -9.95 2.62 -9.44
N GLU A 29 -11.19 2.22 -9.19
CA GLU A 29 -12.08 1.66 -10.21
C GLU A 29 -13.34 2.53 -10.38
N LEU A 30 -13.86 2.56 -11.60
CA LEU A 30 -15.13 3.20 -11.92
C LEU A 30 -15.96 2.24 -12.77
N GLU A 31 -17.18 1.98 -12.33
CA GLU A 31 -18.18 1.24 -13.08
C GLU A 31 -19.39 2.13 -13.34
N LEU A 32 -19.91 2.08 -14.55
CA LEU A 32 -21.17 2.74 -14.92
C LEU A 32 -21.95 1.89 -15.92
N THR A 33 -23.26 2.10 -15.95
CA THR A 33 -24.16 1.39 -16.86
C THR A 33 -24.81 2.37 -17.82
N LEU A 34 -24.82 2.02 -19.11
CA LEU A 34 -25.54 2.74 -20.16
C LEU A 34 -26.75 1.90 -20.62
N PRO A 35 -27.95 2.49 -20.73
CA PRO A 35 -29.10 1.78 -21.30
C PRO A 35 -28.90 1.63 -22.81
N LEU A 36 -29.31 0.48 -23.38
CA LEU A 36 -29.18 0.25 -24.84
C LEU A 36 -30.00 1.24 -25.67
N PHE A 37 -31.06 1.79 -25.07
CA PHE A 37 -31.94 2.74 -25.71
C PHE A 37 -32.22 3.93 -24.78
N VAL A 38 -32.35 5.11 -25.37
CA VAL A 38 -32.70 6.35 -24.71
C VAL A 38 -33.92 6.96 -25.38
N THR A 39 -34.74 7.68 -24.61
CA THR A 39 -35.90 8.40 -25.14
C THR A 39 -35.48 9.81 -25.53
N LYS A 40 -35.59 10.18 -26.81
CA LYS A 40 -35.34 11.56 -27.23
C LYS A 40 -36.53 12.44 -26.83
N HIS A 41 -36.31 13.38 -25.91
CA HIS A 41 -37.37 14.24 -25.33
C HIS A 41 -38.19 15.02 -26.36
N LEU A 42 -37.57 15.38 -27.50
CA LEU A 42 -38.22 16.15 -28.57
C LEU A 42 -39.30 15.38 -29.33
N ASN A 43 -39.24 14.04 -29.36
CA ASN A 43 -40.16 13.23 -30.17
C ASN A 43 -40.72 12.00 -29.43
N MET A 44 -40.38 11.81 -28.15
CA MET A 44 -40.80 10.66 -27.33
C MET A 44 -40.45 9.30 -27.95
N ARG A 45 -39.49 9.25 -28.89
CA ARG A 45 -39.08 8.00 -29.55
C ARG A 45 -37.92 7.37 -28.81
N ARG A 46 -38.02 6.05 -28.63
CA ARG A 46 -36.94 5.19 -28.16
C ARG A 46 -35.93 5.03 -29.30
N VAL A 47 -34.71 5.51 -29.11
CA VAL A 47 -33.61 5.40 -30.06
C VAL A 47 -32.44 4.65 -29.43
N LYS A 48 -31.66 3.93 -30.24
CA LYS A 48 -30.43 3.27 -29.78
C LYS A 48 -29.50 4.32 -29.18
N ASN A 49 -28.89 4.01 -28.04
CA ASN A 49 -27.94 4.90 -27.41
C ASN A 49 -26.64 4.96 -28.23
N GLU A 50 -26.41 6.09 -28.90
CA GLU A 50 -25.24 6.35 -29.74
C GLU A 50 -23.93 6.34 -28.92
N HIS A 51 -23.98 6.73 -27.64
CA HIS A 51 -22.80 6.75 -26.78
C HIS A 51 -22.21 5.36 -26.52
N ILE A 52 -23.00 4.27 -26.60
CA ILE A 52 -22.49 2.90 -26.44
C ILE A 52 -21.49 2.52 -27.53
N ASP A 53 -21.74 3.00 -28.76
CA ASP A 53 -20.86 2.76 -29.89
C ASP A 53 -19.63 3.69 -29.84
N MET A 54 -19.79 4.89 -29.25
CA MET A 54 -18.72 5.85 -29.04
C MET A 54 -17.74 5.45 -27.92
N VAL A 55 -18.24 4.78 -26.87
CA VAL A 55 -17.38 4.24 -25.82
C VAL A 55 -16.61 3.05 -26.37
N LYS A 56 -15.31 3.27 -26.57
CA LYS A 56 -14.34 2.26 -26.97
C LYS A 56 -13.38 1.94 -25.83
N GLU A 57 -12.82 0.75 -25.88
CA GLU A 57 -11.71 0.35 -25.03
C GLU A 57 -10.55 1.33 -25.18
N ARG A 58 -9.84 1.59 -24.08
CA ARG A 58 -8.76 2.58 -23.97
C ARG A 58 -9.17 4.05 -24.13
N PHE A 59 -10.46 4.37 -24.32
CA PHE A 59 -10.93 5.75 -24.22
C PHE A 59 -10.96 6.20 -22.75
N LEU A 60 -11.05 7.52 -22.54
CA LEU A 60 -11.00 8.09 -21.22
C LEU A 60 -12.40 8.50 -20.73
N ILE A 61 -12.62 8.34 -19.44
CA ILE A 61 -13.77 8.90 -18.73
C ILE A 61 -13.22 9.85 -17.67
N ARG A 62 -13.57 11.13 -17.79
CA ARG A 62 -13.37 12.11 -16.72
C ARG A 62 -14.58 12.01 -15.80
N PHE A 63 -14.31 11.73 -14.54
CA PHE A 63 -15.29 11.71 -13.46
C PHE A 63 -15.04 12.93 -12.58
N GLU A 64 -16.10 13.66 -12.26
CA GLU A 64 -16.07 14.85 -11.43
C GLU A 64 -17.04 14.63 -10.27
N HIS A 65 -16.56 14.76 -9.04
CA HIS A 65 -17.38 14.69 -7.84
C HIS A 65 -16.93 15.74 -6.83
N GLY A 66 -17.75 16.78 -6.65
CA GLY A 66 -17.35 17.95 -5.89
C GLY A 66 -16.17 18.65 -6.56
N GLU A 67 -15.07 18.83 -5.82
CA GLU A 67 -13.83 19.42 -6.32
C GLU A 67 -12.86 18.39 -6.91
N GLU A 68 -13.14 17.08 -6.73
CA GLU A 68 -12.27 16.02 -7.22
C GLU A 68 -12.53 15.75 -8.70
N THR A 69 -11.46 15.75 -9.49
CA THR A 69 -11.46 15.31 -10.88
C THR A 69 -10.52 14.13 -11.04
N GLU A 70 -11.02 13.04 -11.60
CA GLU A 70 -10.21 11.84 -11.86
C GLU A 70 -10.46 11.31 -13.28
N TYR A 71 -9.40 10.83 -13.91
CA TYR A 71 -9.46 10.21 -15.23
C TYR A 71 -9.36 8.69 -15.11
N TYR A 72 -10.26 8.00 -15.81
CA TYR A 72 -10.33 6.56 -15.89
C TYR A 72 -10.14 6.11 -17.34
N VAL A 73 -9.51 4.96 -17.55
CA VAL A 73 -9.40 4.29 -18.84
C VAL A 73 -10.43 3.17 -18.92
N VAL A 74 -11.20 3.16 -20.01
CA VAL A 74 -12.18 2.10 -20.27
C VAL A 74 -11.42 0.81 -20.55
N TYR A 75 -11.64 -0.19 -19.70
CA TYR A 75 -10.96 -1.49 -19.78
C TYR A 75 -11.87 -2.56 -20.36
N LYS A 76 -13.12 -2.60 -19.93
CA LYS A 76 -14.07 -3.64 -20.31
C LYS A 76 -15.43 -3.04 -20.61
N LYS A 77 -16.06 -3.56 -21.66
CA LYS A 77 -17.45 -3.32 -21.99
C LYS A 77 -18.19 -4.66 -21.98
N ASN A 78 -19.20 -4.78 -21.12
CA ASN A 78 -20.02 -5.97 -21.03
C ASN A 78 -21.46 -5.64 -21.45
N LYS A 79 -21.95 -6.30 -22.50
CA LYS A 79 -23.33 -6.14 -22.95
C LYS A 79 -24.18 -7.21 -22.28
N VAL A 80 -25.22 -6.78 -21.57
CA VAL A 80 -26.19 -7.67 -20.95
C VAL A 80 -27.51 -7.52 -21.72
N MET A 81 -28.02 -8.64 -22.21
CA MET A 81 -29.31 -8.74 -22.91
C MET A 81 -30.16 -9.74 -22.13
N ASP A 82 -30.98 -9.20 -21.23
CA ASP A 82 -31.90 -9.95 -20.37
C ASP A 82 -33.22 -9.15 -20.28
N ASP A 83 -34.01 -9.28 -19.20
CA ASP A 83 -35.21 -8.46 -18.92
C ASP A 83 -34.96 -6.94 -19.03
N SER A 84 -33.71 -6.51 -18.87
CA SER A 84 -33.27 -5.15 -19.17
C SER A 84 -32.03 -5.15 -20.06
N ASP A 85 -32.12 -4.42 -21.16
CA ASP A 85 -31.11 -4.29 -22.20
C ASP A 85 -30.13 -3.15 -21.86
N TYR A 86 -28.91 -3.49 -21.41
CA TYR A 86 -27.91 -2.48 -21.00
C TYR A 86 -26.45 -2.90 -21.26
N VAL A 87 -25.55 -1.93 -21.11
CA VAL A 87 -24.11 -2.12 -21.24
C VAL A 87 -23.42 -1.61 -19.99
N THR A 88 -22.67 -2.47 -19.32
CA THR A 88 -21.79 -2.11 -18.21
C THR A 88 -20.41 -1.76 -18.74
N ILE A 89 -19.88 -0.61 -18.32
CA ILE A 89 -18.54 -0.14 -18.66
C ILE A 89 -17.73 -0.16 -17.37
N SER A 90 -16.67 -0.97 -17.36
CA SER A 90 -15.73 -1.05 -16.25
C SER A 90 -14.44 -0.35 -16.63
N CYS A 91 -13.97 0.52 -15.75
CA CYS A 91 -12.80 1.37 -15.97
C CYS A 91 -11.83 1.28 -14.80
N TYR A 92 -10.54 1.41 -15.10
CA TYR A 92 -9.48 1.59 -14.12
C TYR A 92 -9.01 3.03 -14.11
N GLY A 93 -8.52 3.53 -12.98
CA GLY A 93 -7.86 4.82 -12.89
C GLY A 93 -6.70 4.93 -13.90
N LEU A 94 -6.40 6.15 -14.36
CA LEU A 94 -5.48 6.36 -15.48
C LEU A 94 -4.10 5.73 -15.28
N GLY A 95 -3.64 5.59 -14.02
CA GLY A 95 -2.37 4.95 -13.67
C GLY A 95 -2.24 3.53 -14.20
N TYR A 96 -3.37 2.84 -14.43
CA TYR A 96 -3.40 1.52 -15.04
C TYR A 96 -2.71 1.44 -16.41
N GLN A 97 -2.57 2.56 -17.12
CA GLN A 97 -1.84 2.60 -18.39
C GLN A 97 -0.39 2.12 -18.27
N LEU A 98 0.23 2.27 -17.09
CA LEU A 98 1.59 1.80 -16.80
C LEU A 98 1.72 0.27 -16.79
N SER A 99 0.61 -0.47 -16.77
CA SER A 99 0.63 -1.93 -16.96
C SER A 99 1.06 -2.35 -18.37
N ASN A 100 0.93 -1.46 -19.37
CA ASN A 100 1.25 -1.74 -20.77
C ASN A 100 2.74 -1.56 -21.09
N GLN A 101 3.53 -1.05 -20.15
CA GLN A 101 4.96 -0.83 -20.31
C GLN A 101 5.69 -1.69 -19.29
N SER A 102 6.80 -2.28 -19.68
CA SER A 102 7.57 -3.18 -18.83
C SER A 102 9.06 -2.90 -18.89
N VAL A 103 9.73 -3.23 -17.80
CA VAL A 103 11.18 -3.21 -17.66
C VAL A 103 11.64 -4.64 -17.41
N LYS A 104 12.80 -4.99 -17.95
CA LYS A 104 13.47 -6.27 -17.74
C LYS A 104 14.77 -6.03 -17.01
N ASP A 105 15.01 -6.86 -16.01
CA ASP A 105 16.27 -7.00 -15.29
C ASP A 105 16.77 -5.67 -14.71
N TYR A 106 15.83 -4.86 -14.20
CA TYR A 106 16.19 -3.66 -13.46
C TYR A 106 16.85 -4.06 -12.16
N ASN A 107 18.06 -3.57 -11.91
CA ASN A 107 18.79 -3.80 -10.67
C ASN A 107 19.42 -2.50 -10.18
N ALA A 108 19.10 -2.14 -8.95
CA ALA A 108 19.74 -1.06 -8.21
C ALA A 108 20.25 -1.61 -6.87
N ILE A 109 21.53 -1.39 -6.55
CA ILE A 109 22.13 -1.93 -5.32
C ILE A 109 21.80 -1.09 -4.09
N SER A 110 21.82 0.24 -4.23
CA SER A 110 21.66 1.17 -3.11
C SER A 110 21.05 2.48 -3.60
N TYR A 111 19.76 2.44 -3.92
CA TYR A 111 19.04 3.59 -4.46
C TYR A 111 17.93 4.02 -3.50
N SER A 112 17.63 5.31 -3.53
CA SER A 112 16.48 5.90 -2.85
C SER A 112 15.19 5.66 -3.64
N LEU A 113 14.04 5.95 -3.01
CA LEU A 113 12.74 5.85 -3.67
C LEU A 113 12.70 6.72 -4.93
N SER A 114 13.13 7.98 -4.83
CA SER A 114 13.06 8.91 -5.95
C SER A 114 13.97 8.50 -7.11
N GLN A 115 15.13 7.90 -6.83
CA GLN A 115 16.02 7.40 -7.89
C GLN A 115 15.33 6.26 -8.68
N ILE A 116 14.84 5.24 -7.98
CA ILE A 116 14.17 4.09 -8.62
C ILE A 116 12.89 4.55 -9.35
N GLY A 117 12.10 5.42 -8.73
CA GLY A 117 10.87 5.96 -9.30
C GLY A 117 11.11 6.74 -10.59
N ASN A 118 12.13 7.60 -10.63
CA ASN A 118 12.47 8.36 -11.83
C ASN A 118 12.98 7.45 -12.96
N ASP A 119 13.83 6.47 -12.64
CA ASP A 119 14.37 5.53 -13.64
C ASP A 119 13.25 4.72 -14.30
N LEU A 120 12.33 4.16 -13.49
CA LEU A 120 11.20 3.40 -14.02
C LEU A 120 10.19 4.28 -14.79
N LEU A 121 10.11 5.58 -14.50
CA LEU A 121 9.14 6.48 -15.15
C LEU A 121 9.68 7.25 -16.37
N GLN A 122 11.00 7.19 -16.64
CA GLN A 122 11.70 8.05 -17.62
C GLN A 122 11.07 8.07 -19.02
N ASN A 123 10.55 6.95 -19.51
CA ASN A 123 9.95 6.83 -20.85
C ASN A 123 8.43 6.62 -20.81
N THR A 124 7.81 7.04 -19.72
CA THR A 124 6.36 6.93 -19.52
C THR A 124 5.68 8.28 -19.74
N GLY A 125 4.36 8.28 -19.88
CA GLY A 125 3.57 9.51 -19.85
C GLY A 125 3.33 10.03 -18.42
N TRP A 126 3.97 9.45 -17.42
CA TRP A 126 3.85 9.75 -16.00
C TRP A 126 5.19 10.23 -15.46
N ARG A 127 5.16 10.97 -14.36
CA ARG A 127 6.37 11.42 -13.66
C ARG A 127 6.24 11.23 -12.16
N LEU A 128 7.37 11.22 -11.48
CA LEU A 128 7.39 11.26 -10.03
C LEU A 128 6.85 12.61 -9.56
N GLY A 129 5.96 12.58 -8.55
CA GLY A 129 5.39 13.75 -7.91
C GLY A 129 6.08 14.03 -6.58
N TYR A 130 5.27 14.33 -5.56
CA TYR A 130 5.75 14.50 -4.19
C TYR A 130 6.25 13.18 -3.60
N VAL A 131 7.36 13.22 -2.89
CA VAL A 131 7.91 12.10 -2.12
C VAL A 131 8.27 12.62 -0.74
N ASP A 132 7.76 11.99 0.32
CA ASP A 132 8.17 12.33 1.69
C ASP A 132 9.68 12.11 1.87
N ALA A 133 10.36 13.12 2.38
CA ALA A 133 11.83 13.20 2.41
C ALA A 133 12.51 11.99 3.07
N GLN A 134 11.86 11.34 4.04
CA GLN A 134 12.39 10.16 4.70
C GLN A 134 12.65 8.98 3.75
N PHE A 135 11.93 8.90 2.63
CA PHE A 135 12.14 7.84 1.64
C PHE A 135 13.42 8.06 0.84
N ASP A 136 13.90 9.30 0.79
CA ASP A 136 15.18 9.66 0.15
C ASP A 136 16.37 9.65 1.11
N LEU A 137 16.12 9.45 2.41
CA LEU A 137 17.15 9.16 3.41
C LEU A 137 17.45 7.65 3.54
N LYS A 138 16.58 6.80 2.96
CA LYS A 138 16.70 5.35 2.98
C LYS A 138 17.19 4.86 1.63
N TYR A 139 18.18 3.97 1.62
CA TYR A 139 18.71 3.35 0.41
C TYR A 139 18.48 1.84 0.48
N ARG A 140 17.92 1.28 -0.60
CA ARG A 140 17.55 -0.13 -0.68
C ARG A 140 18.13 -0.74 -1.96
N SER A 141 18.42 -2.03 -1.89
CA SER A 141 18.56 -2.84 -3.09
C SER A 141 17.19 -3.09 -3.68
N PHE A 142 17.06 -2.98 -5.01
CA PHE A 142 15.81 -3.14 -5.71
C PHE A 142 16.05 -3.88 -7.02
N GLU A 143 15.48 -5.07 -7.12
CA GLU A 143 15.53 -5.91 -8.31
C GLU A 143 14.11 -6.13 -8.82
N PHE A 144 13.89 -5.87 -10.11
CA PHE A 144 12.56 -5.95 -10.68
C PHE A 144 12.55 -6.27 -12.18
N SER A 145 11.62 -7.15 -12.54
CA SER A 145 11.23 -7.45 -13.92
C SER A 145 9.71 -7.52 -13.98
N GLY A 146 9.07 -6.72 -14.83
CA GLY A 146 7.61 -6.68 -14.91
C GLY A 146 7.08 -5.36 -15.45
N SER A 147 5.76 -5.16 -15.28
CA SER A 147 5.12 -3.90 -15.70
C SER A 147 5.54 -2.74 -14.81
N ILE A 148 5.58 -1.52 -15.34
CA ILE A 148 5.93 -0.32 -14.55
C ILE A 148 4.92 -0.10 -13.42
N LEU A 149 3.64 -0.42 -13.63
CA LEU A 149 2.62 -0.39 -12.58
C LEU A 149 3.00 -1.30 -11.39
N ALA A 150 3.39 -2.54 -11.68
CA ALA A 150 3.83 -3.48 -10.64
C ALA A 150 5.14 -3.00 -9.98
N GLY A 151 6.05 -2.37 -10.74
CA GLY A 151 7.25 -1.77 -10.18
C GLY A 151 6.95 -0.64 -9.20
N MET A 152 5.98 0.23 -9.50
CA MET A 152 5.54 1.28 -8.58
C MET A 152 4.94 0.70 -7.28
N ASN A 153 4.15 -0.37 -7.40
CA ASN A 153 3.62 -1.07 -6.22
C ASN A 153 4.75 -1.69 -5.38
N GLN A 154 5.73 -2.35 -6.01
CA GLN A 154 6.87 -2.92 -5.29
C GLN A 154 7.75 -1.85 -4.64
N ILE A 155 7.92 -0.68 -5.28
CA ILE A 155 8.60 0.47 -4.64
C ILE A 155 7.84 0.86 -3.36
N ALA A 156 6.51 1.02 -3.45
CA ALA A 156 5.71 1.37 -2.29
C ALA A 156 5.79 0.33 -1.16
N GLU A 157 5.77 -0.96 -1.49
CA GLU A 157 5.96 -2.04 -0.51
C GLU A 157 7.36 -1.98 0.13
N THR A 158 8.40 -1.85 -0.69
CA THR A 158 9.81 -1.84 -0.26
C THR A 158 10.12 -0.70 0.70
N PHE A 159 9.50 0.46 0.48
CA PHE A 159 9.68 1.66 1.30
C PHE A 159 8.55 1.87 2.32
N THR A 160 7.55 0.99 2.33
CA THR A 160 6.34 1.11 3.16
C THR A 160 5.63 2.46 2.95
N ALA A 161 5.59 2.92 1.70
CA ALA A 161 5.00 4.18 1.30
C ALA A 161 3.55 4.00 0.81
N LEU A 162 2.73 5.03 1.02
CA LEU A 162 1.40 5.13 0.42
C LEU A 162 1.48 5.83 -0.94
N ILE A 163 1.04 5.14 -2.00
CA ILE A 163 0.95 5.73 -3.34
C ILE A 163 -0.32 6.58 -3.45
N ILE A 164 -0.20 7.78 -4.01
CA ILE A 164 -1.32 8.64 -4.40
C ILE A 164 -1.20 9.00 -5.88
N TRP A 165 -2.18 8.54 -6.66
CA TRP A 165 -2.25 8.71 -8.10
C TRP A 165 -2.91 10.04 -8.49
N ASP A 166 -2.13 11.00 -9.00
CA ASP A 166 -2.68 12.21 -9.62
C ASP A 166 -2.92 11.95 -11.10
N THR A 167 -4.15 11.56 -11.43
CA THR A 167 -4.53 11.29 -12.82
C THR A 167 -4.65 12.55 -13.67
N VAL A 168 -4.78 13.74 -13.06
CA VAL A 168 -4.89 15.02 -13.77
C VAL A 168 -3.52 15.42 -14.28
N ASN A 169 -2.54 15.50 -13.39
CA ASN A 169 -1.18 15.91 -13.71
C ASN A 169 -0.28 14.75 -14.18
N ARG A 170 -0.79 13.51 -14.11
CA ARG A 170 -0.05 12.26 -14.38
C ARG A 170 1.19 12.14 -13.50
N THR A 171 1.01 12.38 -12.21
CA THR A 171 2.08 12.20 -11.23
C THR A 171 1.76 11.09 -10.25
N ILE A 172 2.80 10.42 -9.77
CA ILE A 172 2.72 9.41 -8.72
C ILE A 172 3.40 9.99 -7.49
N ASN A 173 2.65 10.14 -6.41
CA ASN A 173 3.16 10.70 -5.16
C ASN A 173 3.30 9.58 -4.12
N PHE A 174 4.29 9.69 -3.24
CA PHE A 174 4.58 8.74 -2.19
C PHE A 174 4.59 9.43 -0.83
N TYR A 175 3.68 9.02 0.04
CA TYR A 175 3.51 9.58 1.38
C TYR A 175 3.81 8.56 2.46
N ASP A 176 4.24 9.03 3.63
CA ASP A 176 4.17 8.26 4.86
C ASP A 176 2.70 7.95 5.18
N PRO A 177 2.32 6.66 5.28
CA PRO A 177 0.97 6.29 5.67
C PRO A 177 0.52 6.88 7.02
N GLU A 178 1.44 7.17 7.94
CA GLU A 178 1.14 7.74 9.27
C GLU A 178 0.95 9.26 9.24
N LEU A 179 1.56 9.96 8.28
CA LEU A 179 1.46 11.41 8.13
C LEU A 179 0.43 11.82 7.08
N TYR A 180 -0.10 10.86 6.32
CA TYR A 180 -1.06 11.13 5.26
C TYR A 180 -2.49 11.23 5.78
N GLY A 181 -3.13 12.35 5.47
CA GLY A 181 -4.53 12.62 5.78
C GLY A 181 -4.70 13.52 7.01
N LEU A 182 -5.87 14.15 7.09
CA LEU A 182 -6.23 15.06 8.19
C LEU A 182 -7.44 14.50 8.92
N ASN A 183 -7.34 14.41 10.24
CA ASN A 183 -8.49 14.09 11.08
C ASN A 183 -9.48 15.27 11.05
N LYS A 184 -10.54 15.14 10.26
CA LYS A 184 -11.61 16.15 10.13
C LYS A 184 -12.62 16.13 11.29
N GLY A 185 -12.38 15.35 12.34
CA GLY A 185 -13.23 15.30 13.54
C GLY A 185 -14.56 14.54 13.36
N PHE A 186 -14.76 13.84 12.24
CA PHE A 186 -15.96 13.04 12.03
C PHE A 186 -16.00 11.85 12.99
N LYS A 187 -17.07 11.76 13.79
CA LYS A 187 -17.31 10.66 14.73
C LYS A 187 -18.68 10.05 14.46
N THR A 188 -18.74 8.74 14.45
CA THR A 188 -19.98 7.96 14.30
C THR A 188 -20.05 6.89 15.38
N LYS A 189 -21.26 6.40 15.70
CA LYS A 189 -21.49 5.32 16.65
C LYS A 189 -22.62 4.42 16.17
N MET A 190 -22.68 3.18 16.65
CA MET A 190 -23.77 2.27 16.30
C MET A 190 -25.14 2.93 16.52
N GLY A 191 -26.02 2.85 15.52
CA GLY A 191 -27.33 3.53 15.54
C GLY A 191 -27.29 5.04 15.26
N LYS A 192 -26.12 5.66 15.12
CA LYS A 192 -25.95 7.05 14.63
C LYS A 192 -24.95 7.11 13.48
N LEU A 193 -25.47 7.12 12.25
CA LEU A 193 -24.69 7.11 11.00
C LEU A 193 -23.90 5.82 10.73
N MET A 194 -24.07 4.79 11.56
CA MET A 194 -23.45 3.46 11.42
C MET A 194 -24.55 2.40 11.48
N LYS A 195 -24.65 1.60 10.40
CA LYS A 195 -25.65 0.53 10.26
C LYS A 195 -25.15 -0.83 10.76
N SER A 196 -23.88 -1.13 10.52
CA SER A 196 -23.24 -2.38 10.92
C SER A 196 -21.74 -2.14 11.11
N VAL A 197 -21.13 -3.00 11.95
CA VAL A 197 -19.68 -3.10 12.13
C VAL A 197 -19.37 -4.59 12.14
N GLN A 198 -18.40 -4.98 11.33
CA GLN A 198 -17.83 -6.32 11.34
C GLN A 198 -16.39 -6.20 11.79
N GLN A 199 -16.01 -7.01 12.77
CA GLN A 199 -14.65 -7.14 13.26
C GLN A 199 -14.25 -8.60 13.14
N GLU A 200 -13.11 -8.84 12.50
CA GLU A 200 -12.52 -10.16 12.33
C GLU A 200 -11.13 -10.14 12.98
N LEU A 201 -10.82 -11.19 13.73
CA LEU A 201 -9.49 -11.41 14.31
C LEU A 201 -8.88 -12.61 13.59
N ASN A 202 -7.76 -12.39 12.92
CA ASN A 202 -6.97 -13.43 12.28
C ASN A 202 -5.58 -13.48 12.96
N LEU A 203 -5.13 -14.69 13.35
CA LEU A 203 -3.86 -14.94 14.02
C LEU A 203 -2.85 -15.71 13.14
N ASP A 204 -3.14 -15.92 11.85
CA ASP A 204 -2.33 -16.73 10.93
C ASP A 204 -0.89 -16.19 10.79
N GLU A 205 -0.71 -14.87 10.81
CA GLU A 205 0.60 -14.21 10.72
C GLU A 205 1.23 -13.90 12.09
N MET A 206 0.61 -14.35 13.18
CA MET A 206 1.15 -14.13 14.53
C MET A 206 2.38 -15.01 14.75
N CYS A 207 3.48 -14.41 15.22
CA CYS A 207 4.62 -15.15 15.73
C CYS A 207 5.15 -14.54 17.04
N THR A 208 5.69 -15.39 17.91
CA THR A 208 6.37 -14.97 19.15
C THR A 208 7.88 -14.88 18.98
N ARG A 209 8.42 -15.43 17.89
CA ARG A 209 9.84 -15.42 17.56
C ARG A 209 10.03 -15.18 16.06
N LEU A 210 10.72 -14.10 15.72
CA LEU A 210 11.02 -13.71 14.35
C LEU A 210 12.53 -13.84 14.08
N LYS A 211 12.93 -14.71 13.16
CA LYS A 211 14.32 -14.83 12.68
C LYS A 211 14.55 -13.88 11.51
N LEU A 212 15.70 -13.20 11.51
CA LEU A 212 16.01 -12.16 10.53
C LEU A 212 17.26 -12.53 9.74
N PHE A 213 17.13 -12.54 8.41
CA PHE A 213 18.23 -12.80 7.48
C PHE A 213 18.23 -11.75 6.37
N GLY A 214 19.40 -11.18 6.12
CA GLY A 214 19.69 -10.29 5.00
C GLY A 214 20.52 -11.00 3.93
N LYS A 215 21.11 -10.18 3.06
CA LYS A 215 21.98 -10.66 1.98
C LYS A 215 23.16 -11.47 2.53
N ASP A 216 23.54 -12.52 1.81
CA ASP A 216 24.66 -13.41 2.15
C ASP A 216 24.59 -14.03 3.56
N GLY A 217 23.37 -14.22 4.08
CA GLY A 217 23.14 -14.82 5.40
C GLY A 217 23.41 -13.87 6.58
N MET A 218 23.61 -12.57 6.32
CA MET A 218 23.75 -11.55 7.35
C MET A 218 22.55 -11.57 8.30
N SER A 219 22.79 -11.42 9.60
CA SER A 219 21.71 -11.44 10.60
C SER A 219 21.95 -10.37 11.67
N ILE A 220 21.01 -10.25 12.62
CA ILE A 220 21.02 -9.22 13.65
C ILE A 220 21.88 -9.57 14.88
N GLN A 221 22.61 -10.68 14.86
CA GLN A 221 23.37 -11.17 16.03
C GLN A 221 24.32 -10.11 16.59
N ALA A 222 24.95 -9.30 15.72
CA ALA A 222 25.90 -8.28 16.11
C ALA A 222 25.28 -7.08 16.85
N VAL A 223 23.98 -6.86 16.68
CA VAL A 223 23.23 -5.75 17.32
C VAL A 223 22.19 -6.25 18.32
N ASN A 224 21.97 -7.56 18.41
CA ASN A 224 21.07 -8.17 19.39
C ASN A 224 21.82 -8.30 20.73
N PRO A 225 21.31 -7.74 21.83
CA PRO A 225 21.96 -7.84 23.14
C PRO A 225 22.27 -9.27 23.59
N THR A 226 21.50 -10.25 23.10
CA THR A 226 21.66 -11.67 23.43
C THR A 226 22.60 -12.43 22.48
N GLY A 227 23.05 -11.81 21.39
CA GLY A 227 23.78 -12.49 20.30
C GLY A 227 22.91 -13.41 19.43
N SER A 228 21.59 -13.47 19.69
CA SER A 228 20.65 -14.31 18.94
C SER A 228 20.33 -13.73 17.56
N ASN A 229 20.00 -14.60 16.61
CA ASN A 229 19.56 -14.21 15.26
C ASN A 229 18.04 -13.96 15.15
N TYR A 230 17.36 -13.85 16.29
CA TYR A 230 15.92 -13.68 16.36
C TYR A 230 15.52 -12.62 17.39
N ILE A 231 14.31 -12.09 17.22
CA ILE A 231 13.61 -11.25 18.19
C ILE A 231 12.46 -12.06 18.77
N GLU A 232 12.19 -11.90 20.06
CA GLU A 232 11.07 -12.56 20.73
C GLU A 232 10.15 -11.57 21.43
N ASP A 233 8.84 -11.82 21.31
CA ASP A 233 7.85 -11.19 22.16
C ASP A 233 6.69 -12.12 22.49
N PHE A 234 6.41 -12.26 23.78
CA PHE A 234 5.31 -13.04 24.33
C PHE A 234 4.21 -12.16 24.93
N SER A 235 4.31 -10.84 24.80
CA SER A 235 3.39 -9.86 25.42
C SER A 235 1.91 -10.19 25.20
N TYR A 236 1.53 -10.62 23.99
CA TYR A 236 0.16 -11.03 23.68
C TYR A 236 -0.32 -12.19 24.57
N PHE A 237 0.47 -13.26 24.70
CA PHE A 237 0.11 -14.41 25.52
C PHE A 237 0.32 -14.17 27.02
N MET A 238 1.12 -13.18 27.38
CA MET A 238 1.19 -12.69 28.75
C MET A 238 -0.03 -11.84 29.08
N TYR A 239 -0.77 -11.29 28.11
CA TYR A 239 -1.88 -10.41 28.43
C TYR A 239 -2.98 -11.16 29.20
N PRO A 240 -3.50 -10.58 30.30
CA PRO A 240 -3.16 -9.28 30.86
C PRO A 240 -2.41 -9.33 32.20
N PHE A 241 -1.41 -10.19 32.28
CA PHE A 241 -0.61 -10.40 33.47
C PHE A 241 0.00 -9.11 34.02
N GLU A 242 -0.19 -8.86 35.32
CA GLU A 242 0.33 -7.69 36.02
C GLU A 242 0.86 -8.10 37.41
N GLN A 243 1.94 -7.45 37.83
CA GLN A 243 2.55 -7.64 39.15
C GLN A 243 2.71 -6.31 39.88
N ASP A 244 2.62 -6.34 41.21
CA ASP A 244 3.00 -5.20 42.04
C ASP A 244 4.53 -5.05 42.15
N VAL A 245 4.98 -4.02 42.86
CA VAL A 245 6.41 -3.74 43.07
C VAL A 245 7.08 -4.83 43.92
N GLN A 246 6.29 -5.52 44.76
CA GLN A 246 6.72 -6.60 45.64
C GLN A 246 6.77 -7.96 44.92
N GLY A 247 6.27 -8.05 43.69
CA GLY A 247 6.27 -9.26 42.86
C GLY A 247 5.01 -10.13 42.98
N ASN A 248 3.99 -9.70 43.74
CA ASN A 248 2.73 -10.41 43.83
C ASN A 248 1.92 -10.21 42.54
N VAL A 249 1.23 -11.26 42.10
CA VAL A 249 0.37 -11.23 40.91
C VAL A 249 -0.91 -10.46 41.25
N ILE A 250 -1.14 -9.35 40.54
CA ILE A 250 -2.38 -8.55 40.64
C ILE A 250 -3.43 -9.10 39.66
N ARG A 251 -2.96 -9.59 38.51
CA ARG A 251 -3.81 -10.01 37.40
C ARG A 251 -3.14 -11.17 36.68
N HIS A 252 -3.92 -12.22 36.44
CA HIS A 252 -3.46 -13.42 35.74
C HIS A 252 -3.52 -13.21 34.22
N SER A 253 -2.61 -13.88 33.49
CA SER A 253 -2.71 -13.98 32.02
C SER A 253 -3.94 -14.80 31.63
N TYR A 254 -4.50 -14.55 30.44
CA TYR A 254 -5.53 -15.41 29.86
C TYR A 254 -5.00 -16.71 29.25
N TYR A 255 -3.68 -16.79 29.01
CA TYR A 255 -3.09 -17.87 28.19
C TYR A 255 -1.93 -18.60 28.86
N MET A 256 -1.20 -17.95 29.77
CA MET A 256 0.03 -18.47 30.36
C MET A 256 -0.08 -18.57 31.88
N GLU A 257 0.60 -19.55 32.47
CA GLU A 257 0.72 -19.65 33.92
C GLU A 257 1.52 -18.48 34.49
N ASP A 258 1.20 -18.09 35.72
CA ASP A 258 1.84 -16.97 36.40
C ASP A 258 3.34 -17.17 36.51
N ASP A 259 3.81 -18.35 36.92
CA ASP A 259 5.24 -18.64 37.09
C ASP A 259 6.03 -18.43 35.79
N LEU A 260 5.46 -18.80 34.65
CA LEU A 260 6.05 -18.56 33.34
C LEU A 260 6.10 -17.06 33.02
N CYS A 261 5.00 -16.34 33.27
CA CYS A 261 4.94 -14.88 33.05
C CYS A 261 5.97 -14.14 33.91
N ILE A 262 6.13 -14.56 35.16
CA ILE A 262 7.13 -14.03 36.10
C ILE A 262 8.54 -14.30 35.55
N ALA A 263 8.83 -15.52 35.12
CA ALA A 263 10.13 -15.89 34.55
C ALA A 263 10.46 -15.06 33.30
N LEU A 264 9.50 -14.87 32.39
CA LEU A 264 9.66 -14.05 31.19
C LEU A 264 9.92 -12.57 31.52
N ASN A 265 9.20 -12.00 32.49
CA ASN A 265 9.45 -10.64 32.96
C ASN A 265 10.83 -10.48 33.59
N ARG A 266 11.26 -11.44 34.40
CA ARG A 266 12.63 -11.45 34.99
C ARG A 266 13.69 -11.53 33.90
N TYR A 267 13.51 -12.40 32.92
CA TYR A 267 14.42 -12.52 31.78
C TYR A 267 14.50 -11.21 30.97
N LYS A 268 13.36 -10.59 30.62
CA LYS A 268 13.32 -9.29 29.92
C LYS A 268 14.06 -8.21 30.70
N LYS A 269 13.85 -8.10 32.02
CA LYS A 269 14.56 -7.15 32.89
C LYS A 269 16.07 -7.40 32.93
N LEU A 270 16.50 -8.67 33.01
CA LEU A 270 17.90 -9.05 33.02
C LEU A 270 18.61 -8.70 31.70
N VAL A 271 17.96 -8.92 30.56
CA VAL A 271 18.52 -8.53 29.25
C VAL A 271 18.63 -7.01 29.14
N GLN A 272 17.59 -6.27 29.54
CA GLN A 272 17.60 -4.80 29.53
C GLN A 272 18.71 -4.21 30.41
N SER A 273 18.89 -4.70 31.64
CA SER A 273 19.93 -4.18 32.55
C SER A 273 21.35 -4.45 32.05
N ASN A 274 21.57 -5.52 31.30
CA ASN A 274 22.89 -5.89 30.78
C ASN A 274 23.16 -5.38 29.34
N THR A 275 22.16 -4.81 28.66
CA THR A 275 22.32 -4.26 27.30
C THR A 275 23.49 -3.26 27.16
N PRO A 276 23.75 -2.34 28.10
CA PRO A 276 24.90 -1.43 28.04
C PRO A 276 26.25 -2.16 28.10
N THR A 277 26.30 -3.28 28.81
CA THR A 277 27.51 -4.11 28.97
C THR A 277 27.80 -4.93 27.70
N PHE A 278 26.75 -5.39 26.99
CA PHE A 278 26.89 -6.17 25.75
C PHE A 278 27.22 -5.31 24.52
N SER A 279 26.77 -4.05 24.49
CA SER A 279 26.99 -3.15 23.35
C SER A 279 28.47 -2.75 23.20
N SER A 280 29.22 -2.58 24.29
CA SER A 280 30.65 -2.20 24.28
C SER A 280 31.57 -3.20 23.55
N PRO A 281 31.58 -4.52 23.87
CA PRO A 281 32.42 -5.50 23.17
C PRO A 281 31.94 -5.80 21.74
N LEU A 282 30.64 -5.77 21.45
CA LEU A 282 30.11 -6.01 20.10
C LEU A 282 30.43 -4.88 19.11
N LEU A 283 30.42 -3.62 19.57
CA LEU A 283 30.90 -2.47 18.78
C LEU A 283 32.40 -2.59 18.49
N SER A 284 33.19 -3.08 19.45
CA SER A 284 34.63 -3.26 19.26
C SER A 284 34.98 -4.33 18.21
N SER A 285 34.20 -5.43 18.14
CA SER A 285 34.41 -6.48 17.14
C SER A 285 33.96 -6.08 15.74
N LEU A 286 32.91 -5.24 15.62
CA LEU A 286 32.46 -4.63 14.36
C LEU A 286 33.47 -3.62 13.80
N LEU A 287 34.11 -2.84 14.67
CA LEU A 287 35.22 -1.97 14.27
C LEU A 287 36.45 -2.78 13.81
N PHE A 288 36.72 -3.91 14.47
CA PHE A 288 37.83 -4.78 14.08
C PHE A 288 37.59 -5.51 12.75
N SER A 289 36.36 -5.95 12.48
CA SER A 289 36.00 -6.60 11.22
C SER A 289 36.01 -5.63 10.04
N SER A 290 35.52 -4.40 10.20
CA SER A 290 35.59 -3.36 9.17
C SER A 290 37.04 -2.95 8.83
N LEU A 291 37.93 -2.91 9.83
CA LEU A 291 39.37 -2.68 9.61
C LEU A 291 40.03 -3.82 8.83
N LEU A 292 39.68 -5.09 9.10
CA LEU A 292 40.20 -6.26 8.39
C LEU A 292 39.74 -6.35 6.92
N PHE A 293 38.56 -5.82 6.59
CA PHE A 293 38.11 -5.72 5.19
C PHE A 293 38.79 -4.58 4.43
N SER A 294 39.17 -3.49 5.10
CA SER A 294 39.91 -2.37 4.48
C SER A 294 41.40 -2.67 4.22
N SER A 295 41.99 -3.61 4.95
CA SER A 295 43.42 -3.97 4.81
C SER A 295 43.69 -5.09 3.80
N ARG A 296 42.65 -5.66 3.19
CA ARG A 296 42.77 -6.65 2.08
C ARG A 296 42.64 -6.05 0.68
N SER A 297 42.47 -4.72 0.58
CA SER A 297 42.35 -3.99 -0.70
C SER A 297 43.53 -3.04 -0.97
N ALA A 298 44.74 -3.41 -0.54
CA ALA A 298 45.98 -2.72 -0.88
C ALA A 298 46.96 -3.69 -1.54
#